data_AF-A0A534N740-F1
#
_entry.id   AF-A0A534N740-F1
#
_cell.length_a   1.000
_cell.length_b   1.000
_cell.length_c   1.000
_cell.angle_alpha   90.00
_cell.angle_beta   90.00
_cell.angle_gamma   90.00
#
_symmetry.space_group_name_H-M   'P 1'
#
loop_
_entity.id
_entity.type
_entity.pdbx_description
1 polymer ?
#
loop_
_entity_poly.entity_id
_entity_poly.type
_entity_poly.pdbx_seq_one_letter_code
_entity_poly.pdbx_strand_id
1 'polypeptide(L)' 'MSARAPRKILVVFGTRPEAIKLAPVVKALEGEPDRFAVVSCVTGQHREMLDEMIRAFELRPQIDLGLMKPGQTL' A
#
# COMPACT_ATOMS: atom_id res chain seq x y z
N MET A 1 -22.64 24.87 2.93
CA MET A 1 -21.95 24.00 1.94
C MET A 1 -21.83 22.61 2.57
N SER A 2 -22.41 21.58 1.96
CA SER A 2 -22.31 20.20 2.47
C SER A 2 -20.86 19.75 2.36
N ALA A 3 -20.22 19.37 3.47
CA ALA A 3 -18.90 18.74 3.42
C ALA A 3 -19.01 17.47 2.57
N ARG A 4 -18.23 17.39 1.49
CA ARG A 4 -18.19 16.22 0.61
C ARG A 4 -17.39 15.13 1.32
N ALA A 5 -17.92 13.91 1.35
CA ALA A 5 -17.21 12.78 1.95
C ALA A 5 -15.81 12.60 1.34
N PRO A 6 -14.81 12.12 2.12
CA PRO A 6 -13.46 11.88 1.64
C PRO A 6 -13.45 10.96 0.41
N ARG A 7 -12.58 11.25 -0.55
CA ARG A 7 -12.38 10.41 -1.74
C ARG A 7 -11.70 9.11 -1.31
N LYS A 8 -12.33 7.98 -1.63
CA LYS A 8 -11.73 6.67 -1.39
C LYS A 8 -10.64 6.39 -2.42
N ILE A 9 -9.45 6.02 -1.96
CA ILE A 9 -8.30 5.68 -2.81
C ILE A 9 -7.80 4.30 -2.40
N LEU A 10 -7.69 3.40 -3.37
CA LEU A 10 -7.02 2.11 -3.20
C LEU A 10 -5.64 2.20 -3.86
N VAL A 11 -4.59 1.99 -3.07
CA VAL A 11 -3.20 1.90 -3.54
C VAL A 11 -2.80 0.44 -3.57
N VAL A 12 -2.36 -0.07 -4.73
CA VAL A 12 -1.99 -1.47 -4.93
C VAL A 12 -0.51 -1.58 -5.26
N PHE A 13 0.22 -2.46 -4.57
CA PHE A 13 1.63 -2.74 -4.83
C PHE A 13 2.03 -4.15 -4.39
N GLY A 14 3.08 -4.72 -4.98
CA GLY A 14 3.45 -6.12 -4.79
C GLY A 14 4.92 -6.40 -4.60
N THR A 15 5.77 -5.42 -4.94
CA THR A 15 7.21 -5.61 -5.05
C THR A 15 7.97 -4.56 -4.25
N ARG A 16 9.23 -4.84 -3.93
CA ARG A 16 10.14 -3.89 -3.27
C ARG A 16 10.27 -2.56 -4.03
N PRO A 17 10.52 -2.52 -5.36
CA PRO A 17 10.63 -1.25 -6.09
C PRO A 17 9.34 -0.42 -6.06
N GLU A 18 8.17 -1.06 -6.08
CA GLU A 18 6.89 -0.36 -5.96
C GLU A 18 6.70 0.22 -4.56
N ALA A 19 6.99 -0.55 -3.51
CA ALA A 19 6.90 -0.07 -2.13
C ALA A 19 7.80 1.15 -1.89
N ILE A 20 9.03 1.14 -2.40
CA ILE A 20 9.97 2.29 -2.32
C ILE A 20 9.38 3.54 -2.99
N LYS A 21 8.79 3.38 -4.18
CA LYS A 21 8.25 4.51 -4.96
C LYS A 21 6.93 5.04 -4.40
N LEU A 22 6.08 4.16 -3.89
CA LEU A 22 4.72 4.50 -3.46
C LEU A 22 4.64 4.90 -1.99
N ALA A 23 5.60 4.51 -1.15
CA ALA A 23 5.64 4.94 0.26
C ALA A 23 5.42 6.45 0.48
N PRO A 24 6.14 7.37 -0.21
CA PRO A 24 5.90 8.81 -0.03
C PRO A 24 4.50 9.24 -0.49
N VAL A 25 3.94 8.60 -1.52
CA VAL A 25 2.59 8.91 -2.03
C VAL A 25 1.53 8.47 -1.03
N VAL A 26 1.64 7.25 -0.48
CA VAL A 26 0.72 6.73 0.54
C VAL A 26 0.73 7.66 1.76
N LYS A 27 1.91 8.01 2.29
CA LYS A 27 2.02 8.91 3.44
C LYS A 27 1.43 10.30 3.16
N ALA A 28 1.64 10.86 1.96
CA ALA A 28 1.05 12.14 1.59
C ALA A 28 -0.48 12.09 1.56
N LEU A 29 -1.06 11.02 1.02
CA LEU A 29 -2.52 10.84 1.00
C LEU A 29 -3.10 10.62 2.39
N GLU A 30 -2.44 9.82 3.23
CA GLU A 30 -2.82 9.57 4.62
C GLU A 30 -2.74 10.82 5.50
N GLY A 31 -1.87 11.78 5.13
CA GLY A 31 -1.74 13.08 5.79
C GLY A 31 -2.92 14.04 5.55
N GLU A 32 -3.85 13.71 4.65
CA GLU A 32 -5.03 14.54 4.34
C GLU A 32 -6.36 13.77 4.53
N PRO A 33 -6.68 13.31 5.76
CA PRO A 33 -7.81 12.40 6.01
C PRO A 33 -9.19 13.02 5.72
N ASP A 34 -9.32 14.35 5.79
CA ASP A 34 -10.56 15.06 5.41
C ASP A 34 -10.83 14.99 3.90
N ARG A 35 -9.77 14.78 3.10
CA ARG A 35 -9.83 14.71 1.63
C ARG A 35 -9.81 13.29 1.12
N PHE A 36 -9.05 12.40 1.78
CA PHE A 36 -8.80 11.04 1.30
C PHE A 36 -9.05 9.98 2.37
N ALA A 37 -9.77 8.94 1.99
CA ALA A 37 -9.86 7.68 2.72
C ALA A 37 -8.98 6.65 1.99
N VAL A 38 -7.75 6.49 2.47
CA VAL A 38 -6.72 5.66 1.83
C VAL A 38 -6.79 4.23 2.33
N VAL A 39 -6.74 3.29 1.39
CA VAL A 39 -6.60 1.86 1.65
C VAL A 39 -5.42 1.35 0.82
N SER A 40 -4.48 0.67 1.46
CA SER A 40 -3.36 0.00 0.81
C SER A 40 -3.64 -1.51 0.72
N CYS A 41 -3.41 -2.07 -0.47
CA CYS A 41 -3.54 -3.48 -0.78
C CYS A 41 -2.22 -4.02 -1.33
N VAL A 42 -1.72 -5.10 -0.73
CA VAL A 42 -0.49 -5.75 -1.16
C VAL A 42 -0.75 -7.07 -1.87
N THR A 43 -0.11 -7.29 -3.01
CA THR A 43 -0.24 -8.56 -3.75
C THR A 43 0.73 -9.65 -3.25
N GLY A 44 1.88 -9.24 -2.69
CA GLY A 44 2.88 -10.14 -2.13
C GLY A 44 3.84 -10.78 -3.15
N GLN A 45 3.98 -10.23 -4.37
CA GLN A 45 4.87 -10.76 -5.43
C GLN A 45 6.34 -10.96 -5.00
N HIS A 46 6.85 -10.11 -4.11
CA HIS A 46 8.16 -10.31 -3.47
C HIS A 46 8.02 -10.32 -1.94
N ARG A 47 7.25 -11.27 -1.37
CA ARG A 47 6.82 -11.26 0.05
C ARG A 47 7.89 -10.78 1.05
N GLU A 48 9.03 -11.45 1.15
CA GLU A 48 10.05 -11.10 2.15
C GLU A 48 10.62 -9.69 1.96
N MET A 49 10.98 -9.35 0.71
CA MET A 49 11.54 -8.03 0.37
C MET A 49 10.50 -6.91 0.47
N LEU A 50 9.23 -7.23 0.22
CA LEU A 50 8.12 -6.31 0.36
C LEU A 50 7.86 -6.03 1.84
N ASP A 51 7.82 -7.06 2.68
CA ASP A 51 7.59 -6.94 4.12
C ASP A 51 8.68 -6.11 4.81
N GLU A 52 9.93 -6.22 4.35
CA GLU A 52 11.02 -5.34 4.78
C GLU A 52 10.70 -3.87 4.51
N MET A 53 10.23 -3.54 3.30
CA MET A 53 9.89 -2.16 2.94
C MET A 53 8.64 -1.65 3.65
N ILE A 54 7.62 -2.50 3.83
CA ILE A 54 6.41 -2.15 4.61
C ILE A 54 6.81 -1.72 6.02
N ARG A 55 7.71 -2.47 6.67
CA ARG A 55 8.24 -2.12 8.00
C ARG A 55 9.09 -0.85 7.95
N ALA A 56 10.04 -0.77 7.01
CA ALA A 56 10.97 0.36 6.91
C ALA A 56 10.27 1.70 6.67
N PHE A 57 9.18 1.70 5.89
CA PHE A 57 8.38 2.89 5.63
C PHE A 57 7.18 3.04 6.55
N GLU A 58 6.98 2.15 7.53
CA GLU A 58 5.83 2.16 8.45
C GLU A 58 4.47 2.16 7.73
N LEU A 59 4.40 1.50 6.58
CA LEU A 59 3.14 1.34 5.84
C LEU A 59 2.24 0.35 6.58
N ARG A 60 0.93 0.57 6.51
CA ARG A 60 -0.09 -0.32 7.13
C ARG A 60 -1.08 -0.82 6.09
N PRO A 61 -0.71 -1.81 5.25
CA PRO A 61 -1.65 -2.41 4.31
C PRO A 61 -2.86 -2.98 5.05
N GLN A 62 -4.06 -2.61 4.62
CA GLN A 62 -5.31 -3.16 5.17
C GLN A 62 -5.73 -4.44 4.45
N ILE A 63 -5.18 -4.68 3.26
CA ILE A 63 -5.49 -5.86 2.44
C ILE A 63 -4.17 -6.51 2.02
N ASP A 64 -4.09 -7.82 2.19
CA ASP A 64 -3.00 -8.66 1.70
C ASP A 64 -3.61 -9.83 0.92
N LEU A 65 -3.33 -9.89 -0.38
CA LEU A 65 -3.87 -10.92 -1.26
C LEU A 65 -3.08 -12.24 -1.19
N GLY A 66 -1.84 -12.21 -0.70
CA GLY A 66 -0.98 -13.39 -0.58
C GLY A 66 -0.87 -14.25 -1.83
N LEU A 67 -0.72 -13.63 -3.01
CA LEU A 67 -0.80 -14.35 -4.29
C LEU A 67 0.38 -15.30 -4.54
N MET A 68 1.54 -15.06 -3.92
CA MET A 68 2.73 -15.88 -4.16
C MET A 68 2.69 -17.21 -3.41
N LYS A 69 3.02 -18.28 -4.14
CA LYS A 69 3.21 -19.63 -3.58
C LYS A 69 4.70 -19.93 -3.38
N PRO A 70 5.07 -20.81 -2.43
CA PRO A 70 6.43 -21.31 -2.32
C PRO A 70 6.94 -21.90 -3.64
N GLY A 71 8.13 -21.50 -4.08
CA GLY A 71 8.75 -21.99 -5.32
C GLY A 71 8.23 -21.35 -6.60
N GLN A 72 7.32 -20.38 -6.53
CA GLN A 72 6.87 -19.63 -7.70
C GLN A 72 7.95 -18.61 -8.12
N THR A 73 8.44 -18.74 -9.35
CA THR A 73 9.36 -17.77 -9.95
C THR A 73 8.60 -16.62 -10.61
N LEU A 74 9.26 -15.47 -10.73
CA LEU A 74 8.78 -14.33 -11.53
C LEU A 74 9.26 -14.44 -12.97
#